data_AF-A0A8T5M3T0-F1
#
_entry.id   AF-A0A8T5M3T0-F1
#
_cell.length_a   1.000
_cell.length_b   1.000
_cell.length_c   1.000
_cell.angle_alpha   90.00
_cell.angle_beta   90.00
_cell.angle_gamma   90.00
#
_symmetry.space_group_name_H-M   'P 1'
#
loop_
_entity.id
_entity.type
_entity.pdbx_description
1 polymer ?
#
loop_
_entity_poly.entity_id
_entity_poly.type
_entity_poly.pdbx_seq_one_letter_code
_entity_poly.pdbx_strand_id
1 'polypeptide(L)'
;DTCWQQVAEDLGIDTESVQTCFEDKKIQFAAPDLEIGNKLGVRGSPSVFIDGKTYGGSRNAEGYKQALCAAFDQEAPDACDDVIVSDAPAAPVEGGCGA
;
A
#
# COMPACT_ATOMS: atom_id res chain seq x y z
N ASP A 1 8.90 0.70 19.27
CA ASP A 1 7.67 0.64 18.47
C ASP A 1 7.06 -0.74 18.66
N THR A 2 5.89 -0.81 19.31
CA THR A 2 5.17 -2.06 19.65
C THR A 2 3.81 -2.16 18.95
N CYS A 3 3.47 -1.17 18.12
CA CYS A 3 2.17 -1.03 17.45
C CYS A 3 1.79 -2.27 16.61
N TRP A 4 2.81 -2.92 16.03
CA TRP A 4 2.68 -4.08 15.15
C TRP A 4 2.57 -5.43 15.91
N GLN A 5 2.98 -5.48 17.19
CA GLN A 5 3.13 -6.75 17.91
C GLN A 5 1.79 -7.45 18.13
N GLN A 6 0.77 -6.72 18.58
CA GLN A 6 -0.56 -7.31 18.78
C GLN A 6 -1.14 -7.89 17.48
N VAL A 7 -0.99 -7.16 16.37
CA VAL A 7 -1.46 -7.62 15.06
C VAL A 7 -0.69 -8.87 14.62
N ALA A 8 0.62 -8.92 14.86
CA ALA A 8 1.43 -10.10 14.57
C ALA A 8 1.00 -11.30 15.42
N GLU A 9 0.76 -11.11 16.72
CA GLU A 9 0.28 -12.16 17.63
C GLU A 9 -1.10 -12.69 17.21
N ASP A 10 -2.05 -11.79 16.90
CA ASP A 10 -3.40 -12.14 16.44
C ASP A 10 -3.38 -12.95 15.13
N LEU A 11 -2.37 -12.70 14.28
CA LEU A 11 -2.13 -13.44 13.03
C LEU A 11 -1.23 -14.67 13.21
N GLY A 12 -0.76 -14.96 14.43
CA GLY A 12 0.13 -16.10 14.72
C GLY A 12 1.53 -15.96 14.13
N ILE A 13 1.99 -14.73 13.87
CA ILE A 13 3.32 -14.39 13.40
C ILE A 13 4.26 -14.33 14.61
N ASP A 14 5.42 -14.98 14.50
CA ASP A 14 6.47 -14.95 15.52
C ASP A 14 7.07 -13.54 15.67
N THR A 15 6.73 -12.86 16.75
CA THR A 15 7.17 -11.50 17.05
C THR A 15 8.66 -11.42 17.36
N GLU A 16 9.27 -12.46 17.95
CA GLU A 16 10.71 -12.47 18.21
C GLU A 16 11.48 -12.53 16.89
N SER A 17 11.07 -13.43 15.99
CA SER A 17 11.66 -13.53 14.64
C SER A 17 11.53 -12.23 13.84
N VAL A 18 10.37 -11.55 13.90
CA VAL A 18 10.18 -10.25 13.23
C VAL A 18 11.09 -9.18 13.83
N GLN A 19 11.19 -9.11 15.17
CA GLN A 19 12.03 -8.13 15.84
C GLN A 19 13.51 -8.32 15.52
N THR A 20 14.03 -9.56 15.61
CA THR A 20 15.42 -9.86 15.23
C THR A 20 15.68 -9.52 13.77
N CYS A 21 14.77 -9.89 12.86
CA CYS A 21 14.89 -9.55 11.44
C CYS A 21 14.94 -8.03 11.21
N PHE A 22 14.11 -7.25 11.91
CA PHE A 22 14.12 -5.80 11.82
C PHE A 22 15.44 -5.20 12.32
N GLU A 23 15.93 -5.64 13.47
CA GLU A 23 17.18 -5.14 14.06
C GLU A 23 18.38 -5.41 13.14
N ASP A 24 18.45 -6.62 12.57
CA ASP A 24 19.59 -7.07 11.78
C ASP A 24 19.54 -6.63 10.31
N LYS A 25 18.35 -6.59 9.71
CA LYS A 25 18.19 -6.54 8.24
C LYS A 25 17.40 -5.35 7.71
N LYS A 26 16.90 -4.43 8.56
CA LYS A 26 16.08 -3.28 8.11
C LYS A 26 16.71 -2.46 6.98
N ILE A 27 18.00 -2.18 7.04
CA ILE A 27 18.69 -1.39 6.00
C ILE A 27 18.88 -2.21 4.73
N GLN A 28 19.24 -3.49 4.88
CA GLN A 28 19.41 -4.41 3.75
C GLN A 28 18.11 -4.51 2.93
N PHE A 29 16.96 -4.60 3.59
CA PHE A 29 15.67 -4.70 2.91
C PHE A 29 15.10 -3.35 2.45
N ALA A 30 15.37 -2.25 3.16
CA ALA A 30 14.91 -0.92 2.73
C ALA A 30 15.69 -0.35 1.53
N ALA A 31 16.97 -0.73 1.37
CA ALA A 31 17.82 -0.16 0.32
C ALA A 31 17.34 -0.45 -1.12
N PRO A 32 16.92 -1.69 -1.48
CA PRO A 32 16.36 -1.98 -2.80
C PRO A 32 15.09 -1.18 -3.11
N ASP A 33 14.20 -1.00 -2.13
CA ASP A 33 12.97 -0.21 -2.31
C ASP A 33 13.28 1.27 -2.58
N LEU A 34 14.25 1.83 -1.84
CA LEU A 34 14.73 3.19 -2.08
C LEU A 34 15.37 3.34 -3.46
N GLU A 35 16.16 2.35 -3.89
CA GLU A 35 16.77 2.34 -5.23
C GLU A 35 15.70 2.33 -6.33
N ILE A 36 14.68 1.48 -6.21
CA ILE A 36 13.55 1.41 -7.14
C ILE A 36 12.78 2.73 -7.14
N GLY A 37 12.48 3.28 -5.96
CA GLY A 37 11.80 4.58 -5.83
C GLY A 37 12.55 5.70 -6.54
N ASN A 38 13.87 5.78 -6.36
CA ASN A 38 14.72 6.75 -7.06
C ASN A 38 14.72 6.55 -8.58
N LYS A 39 14.83 5.30 -9.05
CA LYS A 39 14.77 4.94 -10.48
C LYS A 39 13.44 5.33 -11.12
N LEU A 40 12.34 5.17 -10.39
CA LEU A 40 10.99 5.55 -10.83
C LEU A 40 10.68 7.04 -10.62
N GLY A 41 11.61 7.82 -10.06
CA GLY A 41 11.42 9.25 -9.81
C GLY A 41 10.41 9.57 -8.70
N VAL A 42 10.16 8.63 -7.78
CA VAL A 42 9.30 8.83 -6.61
C VAL A 42 9.90 9.91 -5.70
N ARG A 43 9.10 10.95 -5.40
CA ARG A 43 9.52 12.07 -4.54
C ARG A 43 8.81 12.13 -3.19
N GLY A 44 7.81 11.28 -3.00
CA GLY A 44 6.99 11.26 -1.79
C GLY A 44 5.90 10.23 -1.87
N SER A 45 5.38 9.84 -0.72
CA SER A 45 4.28 8.89 -0.60
C SER A 45 2.92 9.60 -0.46
N PRO A 46 1.82 8.95 -0.87
CA PRO A 46 1.82 7.78 -1.75
C PRO A 46 2.18 8.19 -3.19
N SER A 47 3.05 7.42 -3.83
CA SER A 47 3.24 7.40 -5.29
C SER A 47 2.78 6.03 -5.76
N VAL A 48 1.72 5.99 -6.58
CA VAL A 48 1.06 4.76 -6.99
C VAL A 48 1.38 4.49 -8.46
N PHE A 49 1.64 3.22 -8.76
CA PHE A 49 1.79 2.73 -10.12
C PHE A 49 0.76 1.63 -10.35
N ILE A 50 0.04 1.70 -11.45
CA ILE A 50 -0.90 0.66 -11.89
C ILE A 50 -0.36 0.12 -13.20
N ASP A 51 -0.06 -1.18 -13.23
CA ASP A 51 0.57 -1.86 -14.37
C ASP A 51 1.82 -1.11 -14.89
N GLY A 52 2.71 -0.74 -13.96
CA GLY A 52 3.95 -0.01 -14.25
C GLY A 52 3.78 1.46 -14.67
N LYS A 53 2.56 1.96 -14.85
CA LYS A 53 2.27 3.37 -15.21
C LYS A 53 1.94 4.19 -13.97
N THR A 54 2.45 5.42 -13.89
CA THR A 54 2.14 6.33 -12.79
C THR A 54 0.65 6.63 -12.74
N TYR A 55 0.04 6.44 -11.56
CA TYR A 55 -1.35 6.77 -11.31
C TYR A 55 -1.50 8.22 -10.86
N GLY A 56 -2.27 9.00 -11.62
CA GLY A 56 -2.57 10.41 -11.34
C GLY A 56 -4.05 10.71 -11.05
N GLY A 57 -4.88 9.68 -10.88
CA GLY A 57 -6.32 9.84 -10.64
C GLY A 57 -6.68 10.22 -9.21
N SER A 58 -7.98 10.29 -8.93
CA SER A 58 -8.50 10.57 -7.59
C SER A 58 -8.17 9.45 -6.61
N ARG A 59 -7.54 9.79 -5.48
CA ARG A 59 -7.16 8.84 -4.42
C ARG A 59 -8.34 8.37 -3.56
N ASN A 60 -9.48 8.10 -4.18
CA ASN A 60 -10.66 7.49 -3.58
C ASN A 60 -10.88 6.09 -4.18
N ALA A 61 -11.71 5.29 -3.53
CA ALA A 61 -11.96 3.91 -3.94
C ALA A 61 -12.40 3.81 -5.42
N GLU A 62 -13.30 4.71 -5.84
CA GLU A 62 -13.79 4.75 -7.22
C GLU A 62 -12.68 5.07 -8.24
N GLY A 63 -11.83 6.06 -7.96
CA GLY A 63 -10.75 6.45 -8.85
C GLY A 63 -9.69 5.36 -9.01
N TYR A 64 -9.40 4.59 -7.96
CA TYR A 64 -8.52 3.44 -8.07
C TYR A 64 -9.18 2.32 -8.87
N LYS A 65 -10.45 2.00 -8.58
CA LYS A 65 -11.19 0.96 -9.30
C LYS A 65 -11.22 1.25 -10.81
N GLN A 66 -11.55 2.47 -11.21
CA GLN A 66 -11.57 2.87 -12.62
C GLN A 66 -10.20 2.67 -13.30
N ALA A 67 -9.12 3.06 -12.63
CA ALA A 67 -7.79 2.91 -13.22
C ALA A 67 -7.30 1.45 -13.26
N LEU A 68 -7.66 0.62 -12.27
CA LEU A 68 -7.41 -0.82 -12.30
C LEU A 68 -8.21 -1.48 -13.44
N CYS A 69 -9.50 -1.16 -13.57
CA CYS A 69 -10.37 -1.66 -14.61
C CYS A 69 -9.87 -1.29 -16.02
N ALA A 70 -9.38 -0.06 -16.19
CA ALA A 70 -8.78 0.40 -17.45
C ALA A 70 -7.42 -0.24 -17.77
N ALA A 71 -6.78 -0.91 -16.81
CA ALA A 71 -5.49 -1.56 -16.98
C ALA A 71 -5.60 -3.04 -17.38
N PHE A 72 -6.79 -3.63 -17.44
CA PHE A 72 -6.97 -4.99 -17.95
C PHE A 72 -6.86 -5.02 -19.48
N ASP A 73 -5.94 -5.82 -20.00
CA ASP A 73 -5.80 -6.06 -21.45
C ASP A 73 -6.84 -7.04 -22.01
N GLN A 74 -7.52 -7.77 -21.12
CA GLN A 74 -8.53 -8.78 -21.46
C GLN A 74 -9.88 -8.36 -20.86
N GLU A 75 -10.82 -9.29 -20.75
CA GLU A 75 -12.12 -9.03 -20.12
C GLU A 75 -11.94 -8.54 -18.67
N ALA A 76 -12.48 -7.35 -18.40
CA ALA A 76 -12.45 -6.77 -17.07
C ALA A 76 -13.41 -7.54 -16.14
N PRO A 77 -13.07 -7.73 -14.85
CA PRO A 77 -13.97 -8.40 -13.91
C PRO A 77 -15.31 -7.66 -13.73
N ASP A 78 -16.38 -8.39 -13.41
CA ASP A 78 -17.73 -7.84 -13.16
C ASP A 78 -17.74 -6.66 -12.17
N ALA A 79 -16.82 -6.65 -11.21
CA ALA A 79 -16.63 -5.56 -10.25
C ALA A 79 -16.33 -4.20 -10.89
N CYS A 80 -15.97 -4.16 -12.18
CA CYS A 80 -15.73 -2.94 -12.93
C CYS A 80 -17.01 -2.22 -13.38
N ASP A 81 -18.15 -2.93 -13.41
CA ASP A 81 -19.45 -2.36 -13.79
C ASP A 81 -20.16 -1.64 -12.64
N ASP A 82 -19.82 -1.99 -11.40
CA ASP A 82 -20.35 -1.34 -10.21
C ASP A 82 -19.83 0.09 -10.08
N VAL A 83 -20.55 1.00 -9.41
CA VAL A 83 -20.04 2.33 -9.04
C VAL A 83 -19.88 2.38 -7.53
N ILE A 84 -18.66 2.65 -7.06
CA ILE A 84 -18.37 2.83 -5.64
C ILE A 84 -18.71 4.28 -5.29
N VAL A 85 -19.93 4.48 -4.79
CA VAL A 85 -20.33 5.77 -4.23
C VAL A 85 -19.73 5.87 -2.83
N SER A 86 -18.73 6.73 -2.65
CA SER A 86 -18.16 6.99 -1.33
C SER A 86 -19.04 7.96 -0.54
N ASP A 87 -20.05 7.44 0.15
CA ASP A 87 -20.82 8.18 1.18
C ASP A 87 -20.13 8.17 2.56
N ALA A 88 -19.04 7.41 2.69
CA ALA A 88 -18.29 7.33 3.92
C ALA A 88 -17.40 8.59 4.08
N PRO A 89 -17.48 9.32 5.21
CA PRO A 89 -16.45 10.30 5.53
C PRO A 89 -15.10 9.61 5.53
N ALA A 90 -14.05 10.31 5.09
CA ALA A 90 -12.68 9.80 5.21
C ALA A 90 -12.50 9.30 6.65
N ALA A 91 -12.23 8.01 6.80
CA ALA A 91 -11.99 7.44 8.12
C ALA A 91 -10.89 8.28 8.80
N PRO A 92 -11.01 8.58 10.10
CA PRO A 92 -9.89 9.16 10.82
C PRO A 92 -8.67 8.27 10.55
N VAL A 93 -7.54 8.88 10.18
CA VAL A 93 -6.27 8.17 10.14
C VAL A 93 -5.92 7.83 11.58
N GLU A 94 -6.37 6.67 12.05
CA GLU A 94 -5.97 6.08 13.34
C GLU A 94 -4.64 5.31 13.24
N GLY A 95 -3.83 5.63 12.23
CA GLY A 95 -2.48 5.10 12.05
C GLY A 95 -1.47 5.96 12.80
N GLY A 96 -1.32 5.71 14.10
CA GLY A 96 -0.43 6.45 15.00
C GLY A 96 0.90 5.75 15.31
N CYS A 97 1.41 4.87 14.45
CA CYS A 97 2.75 4.32 14.65
C CYS A 97 3.79 5.35 14.13
N GLY A 98 4.13 6.34 14.95
CA GLY A 98 5.00 7.46 14.56
C GLY A 98 5.25 8.53 15.64
N ALA A 99 5.14 8.17 16.92
CA ALA A 99 5.58 8.99 18.07
C ALA A 99 6.47 8.16 19.00
#